data_AF-A0A345HBE0-F1
#
_entry.id   AF-A0A345HBE0-F1
#
_cell.length_a   1.000
_cell.length_b   1.000
_cell.length_c   1.000
_cell.angle_alpha   90.00
_cell.angle_beta   90.00
_cell.angle_gamma   90.00
#
_symmetry.space_group_name_H-M   'P 1'
#
loop_
_entity.id
_entity.type
_entity.pdbx_description
1 polymer ?
#
loop_
_entity_poly.entity_id
_entity_poly.type
_entity_poly.pdbx_seq_one_letter_code
_entity_poly.pdbx_strand_id
1 'polypeptide(L)'
;MINKRLLIKNLLAHNDESSFYDKKRQLNLHTKEGKGKFVKHICALSNSNPSNNSYIVVGVEDKDNEIRGTDFYDDSRIQNLVNAYLNNPPKIQYENVPFPNLPKHKVVGLVTIRPNNKISSFKKFIHNIPHGAVFMRRGSNSVPVDRDEEMNYENTATVIDIENNSRNSIAYTLEGVIDFINNRHKDMASGYKVFKELFVVCWAGNKKVVRGKTYYSRVDIELINEQVKLFYSTLDEVQIEYNDSTFSITEYVSLGLNDKTSYYPLEKVSINFQENGYYKMDSTLLFDPPQYNRKMMHHIYNANLALINKLNKGTSLSEREEKDLRNMPHTLMICYLNGFDDAHERLIAAKHLLKAHPDKSAYVSFKEAMRVLRKMKYNKTD
;
A
#
# COMPACT_ATOMS: atom_id res chain seq x y z
N MET A 1 -19.91 -4.32 -11.29
CA MET A 1 -18.77 -4.47 -12.23
C MET A 1 -17.57 -4.98 -11.44
N ILE A 2 -16.74 -5.88 -11.98
CA ILE A 2 -15.56 -6.37 -11.25
C ILE A 2 -14.50 -5.26 -11.23
N ASN A 3 -14.03 -4.90 -10.04
CA ASN A 3 -12.88 -4.04 -9.83
C ASN A 3 -11.60 -4.85 -10.09
N LYS A 4 -10.92 -4.52 -11.19
CA LYS A 4 -9.74 -5.28 -11.65
C LYS A 4 -8.56 -5.20 -10.69
N ARG A 5 -8.38 -4.08 -9.98
CA ARG A 5 -7.34 -3.99 -8.93
C ARG A 5 -7.64 -4.92 -7.77
N LEU A 6 -8.90 -4.93 -7.32
CA LEU A 6 -9.33 -5.80 -6.23
C LEU A 6 -9.24 -7.28 -6.64
N LEU A 7 -9.57 -7.60 -7.89
CA LEU A 7 -9.37 -8.94 -8.46
C LEU A 7 -7.91 -9.36 -8.44
N ILE A 8 -7.01 -8.50 -8.93
CA ILE A 8 -5.57 -8.79 -8.90
C ILE A 8 -5.08 -8.98 -7.47
N LYS A 9 -5.50 -8.14 -6.51
CA LYS A 9 -5.15 -8.29 -5.10
C LYS A 9 -5.66 -9.61 -4.52
N ASN A 10 -6.91 -9.98 -4.77
CA ASN A 10 -7.51 -11.22 -4.28
C ASN A 10 -6.83 -12.46 -4.88
N LEU A 11 -6.50 -12.42 -6.18
CA LEU A 11 -5.75 -13.50 -6.85
C LEU A 11 -4.37 -13.68 -6.22
N LEU A 12 -3.66 -12.58 -5.93
CA LEU A 12 -2.32 -12.60 -5.32
C LEU A 12 -2.32 -12.97 -3.84
N ALA A 13 -3.35 -12.59 -3.08
CA ALA A 13 -3.41 -12.79 -1.64
C ALA A 13 -3.81 -14.21 -1.24
N HIS A 14 -4.60 -14.89 -2.07
CA HIS A 14 -5.27 -16.13 -1.70
C HIS A 14 -4.83 -17.36 -2.50
N ASN A 15 -3.89 -17.24 -3.45
CA ASN A 15 -3.51 -18.37 -4.30
C ASN A 15 -2.01 -18.42 -4.63
N ASP A 16 -1.41 -19.58 -4.39
CA ASP A 16 -0.28 -20.05 -5.19
C ASP A 16 -0.77 -20.40 -6.61
N GLU A 17 0.13 -20.42 -7.59
CA GLU A 17 -0.23 -20.76 -8.98
C GLU A 17 -1.00 -22.09 -9.04
N SER A 18 -2.14 -22.09 -9.73
CA SER A 18 -3.13 -23.16 -9.67
C SER A 18 -3.66 -23.54 -11.06
N SER A 19 -4.70 -24.38 -11.07
CA SER A 19 -5.37 -24.84 -12.29
C SER A 19 -6.17 -23.76 -13.02
N PHE A 20 -6.49 -22.64 -12.36
CA PHE A 20 -7.16 -21.49 -12.98
C PHE A 20 -6.34 -20.19 -12.93
N TYR A 21 -5.24 -20.15 -12.20
CA TYR A 21 -4.48 -18.91 -11.97
C TYR A 21 -2.97 -19.09 -12.19
N ASP A 22 -2.34 -18.06 -12.77
CA ASP A 22 -0.90 -18.00 -13.05
C ASP A 22 -0.38 -16.58 -12.84
N LYS A 23 0.90 -16.43 -12.49
CA LYS A 23 1.57 -15.13 -12.47
C LYS A 23 2.83 -15.16 -13.33
N LYS A 24 3.17 -14.03 -13.92
CA LYS A 24 4.36 -13.90 -14.78
C LYS A 24 4.97 -12.52 -14.61
N ARG A 25 6.30 -12.45 -14.64
CA ARG A 25 6.99 -11.15 -14.63
C ARG A 25 6.70 -10.30 -15.87
N GLN A 26 6.70 -10.91 -17.05
CA GLN A 26 6.45 -10.24 -18.34
C GLN A 26 5.96 -11.23 -19.40
N LEU A 27 5.28 -10.74 -20.44
CA LEU A 27 4.92 -11.54 -21.61
C LEU A 27 5.97 -11.40 -22.72
N ASN A 28 6.66 -12.49 -23.03
CA ASN A 28 7.66 -12.54 -24.10
C ASN A 28 7.00 -12.91 -25.44
N LEU A 29 6.30 -11.97 -26.08
CA LEU A 29 5.54 -12.26 -27.31
C LEU A 29 6.32 -12.01 -28.62
N HIS A 30 7.61 -11.70 -28.54
CA HIS A 30 8.44 -11.37 -29.71
C HIS A 30 9.16 -12.56 -30.32
N THR A 31 9.45 -13.61 -29.55
CA THR A 31 10.17 -14.80 -30.01
C THR A 31 9.22 -15.99 -30.24
N LYS A 32 9.61 -16.93 -31.10
CA LYS A 32 8.84 -18.18 -31.31
C LYS A 32 8.69 -18.97 -30.01
N GLU A 33 9.74 -19.03 -29.20
CA GLU A 33 9.74 -19.68 -27.90
C GLU A 33 8.74 -19.03 -26.93
N GLY A 34 8.82 -17.71 -26.76
CA GLY A 34 7.96 -17.00 -25.81
C GLY A 34 6.48 -17.02 -26.21
N LYS A 35 6.19 -16.91 -27.51
CA LYS A 35 4.84 -17.15 -28.07
C LYS A 35 4.36 -18.57 -27.77
N GLY A 36 5.21 -19.58 -27.99
CA GLY A 36 4.89 -20.98 -27.70
C GLY A 36 4.58 -21.22 -26.22
N LYS A 37 5.42 -20.71 -25.32
CA LYS A 37 5.21 -20.77 -23.87
C LYS A 37 3.90 -20.10 -23.45
N PHE A 38 3.62 -18.89 -23.93
CA PHE A 38 2.38 -18.19 -23.62
C PHE A 38 1.14 -18.97 -24.09
N VAL A 39 1.11 -19.39 -25.36
CA VAL A 39 -0.01 -20.18 -25.90
C VAL A 39 -0.18 -21.51 -25.16
N LYS A 40 0.92 -22.13 -24.70
CA LYS A 40 0.89 -23.34 -23.86
C LYS A 40 0.16 -23.07 -22.54
N HIS A 41 0.47 -21.96 -21.86
CA HIS A 41 -0.21 -21.59 -20.61
C HIS A 41 -1.70 -21.33 -20.84
N ILE A 42 -2.07 -20.60 -21.90
CA ILE A 42 -3.47 -20.38 -22.27
C ILE A 42 -4.21 -21.71 -22.50
N CYS A 43 -3.62 -22.60 -23.29
CA CYS A 43 -4.19 -23.92 -23.59
C CYS A 43 -4.43 -24.71 -22.29
N ALA A 44 -3.41 -24.78 -21.43
CA ALA A 44 -3.48 -25.51 -20.17
C ALA A 44 -4.54 -24.94 -19.20
N LEU A 45 -4.57 -23.61 -19.02
CA LEU A 45 -5.52 -22.93 -18.13
C LEU A 45 -6.96 -23.00 -18.64
N SER A 46 -7.17 -22.99 -19.97
CA SER A 46 -8.50 -23.14 -20.56
C SER A 46 -9.04 -24.55 -20.37
N ASN A 47 -8.19 -25.56 -20.55
CA ASN A 47 -8.62 -26.96 -20.47
C ASN A 47 -8.82 -27.43 -19.02
N SER A 48 -8.11 -26.84 -18.06
CA SER A 48 -8.20 -27.20 -16.64
C SER A 48 -9.30 -26.47 -15.87
N ASN A 49 -9.98 -25.52 -16.51
CA ASN A 49 -10.99 -24.71 -15.85
C ASN A 49 -12.07 -24.25 -16.87
N PRO A 50 -12.88 -25.17 -17.38
CA PRO A 50 -13.78 -24.93 -18.50
C PRO A 50 -15.07 -24.19 -18.12
N SER A 51 -15.45 -24.14 -16.84
CA SER A 51 -16.75 -23.60 -16.38
C SER A 51 -16.72 -22.15 -15.94
N ASN A 52 -15.55 -21.59 -15.64
CA ASN A 52 -15.39 -20.24 -15.14
C ASN A 52 -14.11 -19.60 -15.72
N ASN A 53 -13.78 -18.37 -15.31
CA ASN A 53 -12.64 -17.66 -15.90
C ASN A 53 -11.31 -18.15 -15.30
N SER A 54 -10.28 -18.25 -16.13
CA SER A 54 -8.90 -18.40 -15.69
C SER A 54 -8.13 -17.08 -15.84
N TYR A 55 -7.09 -16.90 -15.05
CA TYR A 55 -6.39 -15.63 -14.91
C TYR A 55 -4.87 -15.78 -15.04
N ILE A 56 -4.23 -14.85 -15.76
CA ILE A 56 -2.78 -14.65 -15.70
C ILE A 56 -2.53 -13.20 -15.28
N VAL A 57 -1.83 -13.02 -14.15
CA VAL A 57 -1.39 -11.69 -13.69
C VAL A 57 0.05 -11.45 -14.14
N VAL A 58 0.28 -10.35 -14.85
CA VAL A 58 1.56 -10.00 -15.48
C VAL A 58 2.16 -8.76 -14.81
N GLY A 59 3.45 -8.80 -14.52
CA GLY A 59 4.16 -7.71 -13.81
C GLY A 59 4.35 -7.99 -12.32
N VAL A 60 4.36 -9.27 -11.94
CA VAL A 60 4.52 -9.74 -10.56
C VAL A 60 5.72 -10.68 -10.47
N GLU A 61 6.51 -10.55 -9.41
CA GLU A 61 7.64 -11.44 -9.13
C GLU A 61 7.18 -12.77 -8.51
N ASP A 62 7.85 -13.87 -8.90
CA ASP A 62 7.42 -15.22 -8.52
C ASP A 62 7.55 -15.50 -7.02
N LYS A 63 8.57 -14.95 -6.34
CA LYS A 63 8.88 -15.29 -4.94
C LYS A 63 7.96 -14.63 -3.93
N ASP A 64 7.75 -13.32 -4.05
CA ASP A 64 7.16 -12.52 -2.97
C ASP A 64 5.80 -11.88 -3.36
N ASN A 65 5.23 -12.26 -4.51
CA ASN A 65 4.03 -11.62 -5.08
C ASN A 65 4.16 -10.09 -5.24
N GLU A 66 5.39 -9.58 -5.30
CA GLU A 66 5.66 -8.15 -5.40
C GLU A 66 5.27 -7.64 -6.79
N ILE A 67 4.43 -6.60 -6.83
CA ILE A 67 3.99 -5.96 -8.06
C ILE A 67 5.08 -5.01 -8.55
N ARG A 68 5.79 -5.39 -9.63
CA ARG A 68 6.83 -4.57 -10.29
C ARG A 68 6.30 -3.82 -11.52
N GLY A 69 5.16 -4.26 -12.04
CA GLY A 69 4.55 -3.75 -13.26
C GLY A 69 5.30 -4.19 -14.53
N THR A 70 4.58 -4.12 -15.64
CA THR A 70 5.03 -4.47 -16.99
C THR A 70 4.66 -3.35 -17.97
N ASP A 71 5.15 -3.47 -19.20
CA ASP A 71 4.83 -2.54 -20.28
C ASP A 71 3.40 -2.77 -20.80
N PHE A 72 2.89 -1.80 -21.58
CA PHE A 72 1.57 -1.93 -22.18
C PHE A 72 1.56 -2.96 -23.31
N TYR A 73 0.57 -3.84 -23.28
CA TYR A 73 0.30 -4.77 -24.39
C TYR A 73 -1.06 -4.48 -25.04
N ASP A 74 -1.13 -4.75 -26.34
CA ASP A 74 -2.35 -4.64 -27.15
C ASP A 74 -3.11 -5.97 -27.12
N ASP A 75 -4.34 -5.94 -26.60
CA ASP A 75 -5.24 -7.08 -26.46
C ASP A 75 -5.48 -7.81 -27.79
N SER A 76 -5.60 -7.06 -28.90
CA SER A 76 -5.87 -7.65 -30.22
C SER A 76 -4.76 -8.58 -30.67
N ARG A 77 -3.50 -8.26 -30.35
CA ARG A 77 -2.33 -9.09 -30.68
C ARG A 77 -2.33 -10.40 -29.90
N ILE A 78 -2.82 -10.38 -28.67
CA ILE A 78 -2.88 -11.54 -27.78
C ILE A 78 -3.93 -12.54 -28.28
N GLN A 79 -5.16 -12.09 -28.54
CA GLN A 79 -6.21 -12.98 -29.07
C GLN A 79 -5.84 -13.55 -30.45
N ASN A 80 -5.28 -12.74 -31.34
CA ASN A 80 -4.84 -13.18 -32.67
C ASN A 80 -3.75 -14.26 -32.59
N LEU A 81 -2.80 -14.12 -31.65
CA LEU A 81 -1.79 -15.13 -31.41
C LEU A 81 -2.42 -16.47 -31.02
N VAL A 82 -3.36 -16.48 -30.08
CA VAL A 82 -4.01 -17.72 -29.62
C VAL A 82 -4.85 -18.35 -30.73
N ASN A 83 -5.62 -17.57 -31.48
CA ASN A 83 -6.42 -18.04 -32.60
C ASN A 83 -5.57 -18.72 -33.70
N ALA A 84 -4.38 -18.17 -33.95
CA ALA A 84 -3.47 -18.68 -34.97
C ALA A 84 -2.83 -20.02 -34.62
N TYR A 85 -2.79 -20.41 -33.33
CA TYR A 85 -2.07 -21.60 -32.86
C TYR A 85 -2.95 -22.64 -32.15
N LEU A 86 -4.18 -22.34 -31.73
CA LEU A 86 -5.06 -23.30 -31.05
C LEU A 86 -6.33 -23.63 -31.84
N ASN A 87 -6.69 -24.91 -31.89
CA ASN A 87 -8.04 -25.39 -32.18
C ASN A 87 -8.91 -25.13 -30.97
N ASN A 88 -10.18 -24.79 -31.20
CA ASN A 88 -11.11 -24.35 -30.16
C ASN A 88 -10.50 -23.27 -29.24
N PRO A 89 -9.91 -22.18 -29.77
CA PRO A 89 -9.22 -21.20 -28.93
C PRO A 89 -10.20 -20.55 -27.94
N PRO A 90 -9.84 -20.40 -26.66
CA PRO A 90 -10.66 -19.64 -25.73
C PRO A 90 -10.71 -18.17 -26.13
N LYS A 91 -11.77 -17.49 -25.72
CA LYS A 91 -11.80 -16.02 -25.76
C LYS A 91 -10.95 -15.48 -24.62
N ILE A 92 -10.12 -14.50 -24.92
CA ILE A 92 -9.18 -13.88 -24.00
C ILE A 92 -9.43 -12.39 -24.02
N GLN A 93 -9.28 -11.78 -22.85
CA GLN A 93 -9.30 -10.35 -22.67
C GLN A 93 -8.06 -9.95 -21.88
N TYR A 94 -7.26 -9.06 -22.44
CA TYR A 94 -6.12 -8.46 -21.78
C TYR A 94 -6.44 -7.03 -21.36
N GLU A 95 -6.22 -6.72 -20.08
CA GLU A 95 -6.43 -5.39 -19.52
C GLU A 95 -5.13 -4.85 -18.92
N ASN A 96 -4.77 -3.63 -19.33
CA ASN A 96 -3.68 -2.86 -18.72
C ASN A 96 -4.21 -2.15 -17.48
N VAL A 97 -4.02 -2.73 -16.29
CA VAL A 97 -4.58 -2.21 -15.04
C VAL A 97 -3.54 -1.30 -14.36
N PRO A 98 -3.78 0.03 -14.26
CA PRO A 98 -2.88 0.91 -13.52
C PRO A 98 -2.88 0.51 -12.04
N PHE A 99 -1.74 0.51 -11.37
CA PHE A 99 -1.65 0.20 -9.93
C PHE A 99 -1.05 1.38 -9.14
N PRO A 100 -1.49 1.62 -7.90
CA PRO A 100 -0.85 2.58 -7.01
C PRO A 100 0.63 2.26 -6.84
N ASN A 101 1.48 3.27 -6.72
CA ASN A 101 2.94 3.17 -6.55
C ASN A 101 3.74 2.64 -7.75
N LEU A 102 3.10 2.34 -8.89
CA LEU A 102 3.83 2.08 -10.14
C LEU A 102 4.12 3.39 -10.89
N PRO A 103 5.27 3.46 -11.60
CA PRO A 103 5.54 4.55 -12.55
C PRO A 103 4.43 4.67 -13.60
N LYS A 104 4.14 5.88 -14.08
CA LYS A 104 3.05 6.14 -15.05
C LYS A 104 3.10 5.30 -16.34
N HIS A 105 4.28 4.84 -16.74
CA HIS A 105 4.48 4.03 -17.94
C HIS A 105 4.35 2.52 -17.69
N LYS A 106 4.11 2.09 -16.45
CA LYS A 106 3.95 0.70 -16.06
C LYS A 106 2.53 0.40 -15.59
N VAL A 107 2.09 -0.82 -15.87
CA VAL A 107 0.79 -1.36 -15.50
C VAL A 107 0.91 -2.79 -14.99
N VAL A 108 -0.14 -3.32 -14.37
CA VAL A 108 -0.29 -4.76 -14.17
C VAL A 108 -1.16 -5.30 -15.29
N GLY A 109 -0.65 -6.28 -16.02
CA GLY A 109 -1.42 -6.95 -17.06
C GLY A 109 -2.35 -7.99 -16.45
N LEU A 110 -3.64 -7.96 -16.79
CA LEU A 110 -4.58 -9.00 -16.42
C LEU A 110 -5.05 -9.72 -17.68
N VAL A 111 -4.65 -10.98 -17.85
CA VAL A 111 -5.20 -11.86 -18.87
C VAL A 111 -6.39 -12.60 -18.25
N THR A 112 -7.59 -12.38 -18.78
CA THR A 112 -8.80 -13.15 -18.44
C THR A 112 -9.07 -14.12 -19.58
N ILE A 113 -9.02 -15.42 -19.30
CA ILE A 113 -9.34 -16.51 -20.22
C ILE A 113 -10.77 -16.95 -19.91
N ARG A 114 -11.66 -16.79 -20.87
CA ARG A 114 -13.08 -17.14 -20.71
C ARG A 114 -13.28 -18.66 -20.71
N PRO A 115 -14.32 -19.14 -20.02
CA PRO A 115 -14.68 -20.56 -20.02
C PRO A 115 -14.89 -21.08 -21.44
N ASN A 116 -14.42 -22.29 -21.67
CA ASN A 116 -14.48 -22.96 -22.97
C ASN A 116 -14.80 -24.45 -22.74
N ASN A 117 -15.94 -24.88 -23.25
CA ASN A 117 -16.44 -26.26 -23.09
C ASN A 117 -15.85 -27.24 -24.10
N LYS A 118 -14.88 -26.82 -24.91
CA LYS A 118 -14.17 -27.67 -25.88
C LYS A 118 -12.68 -27.70 -25.57
N ILE A 119 -12.07 -28.88 -25.70
CA ILE A 119 -10.64 -29.06 -25.49
C ILE A 119 -9.86 -28.25 -26.54
N SER A 120 -9.00 -27.36 -26.04
CA SER A 120 -8.05 -26.61 -26.84
C SER A 120 -6.83 -27.47 -27.15
N SER A 121 -6.38 -27.46 -28.41
CA SER A 121 -5.20 -28.21 -28.86
C SER A 121 -4.38 -27.43 -29.88
N PHE A 122 -3.09 -27.72 -30.03
CA PHE A 122 -2.23 -26.98 -30.94
C PHE A 122 -2.55 -27.29 -32.42
N LYS A 123 -2.87 -26.26 -33.21
CA LYS A 123 -3.12 -26.31 -34.66
C LYS A 123 -1.90 -26.55 -35.51
N LYS A 124 -0.71 -26.20 -34.99
CA LYS A 124 0.55 -26.24 -35.73
C LYS A 124 1.73 -26.22 -34.75
N PHE A 125 2.87 -26.67 -35.24
CA PHE A 125 4.12 -26.67 -34.48
C PHE A 125 4.55 -25.24 -34.10
N ILE A 126 5.00 -25.07 -32.86
CA ILE A 126 5.65 -23.83 -32.40
C ILE A 126 6.74 -24.14 -31.38
N HIS A 127 7.97 -23.71 -31.69
CA HIS A 127 9.16 -23.93 -30.87
C HIS A 127 9.47 -25.41 -30.60
N ASN A 128 8.96 -26.00 -29.52
CA ASN A 128 9.13 -27.40 -29.14
C ASN A 128 7.77 -28.10 -28.91
N ILE A 129 6.67 -27.44 -29.28
CA ILE A 129 5.32 -27.94 -29.06
C ILE A 129 4.80 -28.54 -30.37
N PRO A 130 4.51 -29.86 -30.41
CA PRO A 130 4.07 -30.54 -31.62
C PRO A 130 2.63 -30.18 -32.01
N HIS A 131 2.32 -30.40 -33.28
CA HIS A 131 0.94 -30.32 -33.78
C HIS A 131 0.05 -31.31 -33.01
N GLY A 132 -1.15 -30.85 -32.64
CA GLY A 132 -2.17 -31.66 -31.97
C GLY A 132 -1.98 -31.83 -30.47
N ALA A 133 -0.90 -31.29 -29.89
CA ALA A 133 -0.64 -31.36 -28.45
C ALA A 133 -1.77 -30.71 -27.64
N VAL A 134 -2.13 -31.35 -26.52
CA VAL A 134 -3.07 -30.85 -25.51
C VAL A 134 -2.31 -30.68 -24.21
N PHE A 135 -2.61 -29.62 -23.47
CA PHE A 135 -2.04 -29.40 -22.15
C PHE A 135 -3.15 -29.15 -21.14
N MET A 136 -2.89 -29.54 -19.90
CA MET A 136 -3.69 -29.21 -18.72
C MET A 136 -2.76 -28.77 -17.57
N ARG A 137 -3.26 -27.92 -16.70
CA ARG A 137 -2.64 -27.55 -15.42
C ARG A 137 -2.86 -28.64 -14.38
N ARG A 138 -1.77 -29.06 -13.72
CA ARG A 138 -1.78 -29.83 -12.48
C ARG A 138 -0.92 -29.07 -11.46
N GLY A 139 -1.57 -28.41 -10.50
CA GLY A 139 -0.93 -27.37 -9.69
C GLY A 139 -0.41 -26.22 -10.56
N SER A 140 0.84 -25.81 -10.34
CA SER A 140 1.52 -24.75 -11.12
C SER A 140 2.06 -25.22 -12.48
N ASN A 141 2.05 -26.53 -12.77
CA ASN A 141 2.69 -27.09 -13.96
C ASN A 141 1.70 -27.35 -15.10
N SER A 142 2.13 -27.06 -16.34
CA SER A 142 1.39 -27.41 -17.57
C SER A 142 1.92 -28.71 -18.16
N VAL A 143 1.13 -29.78 -18.00
CA VAL A 143 1.46 -31.16 -18.36
C VAL A 143 0.78 -31.55 -19.67
N PRO A 144 1.46 -32.23 -20.61
CA PRO A 144 0.82 -32.77 -21.81
C PRO A 144 -0.14 -33.91 -21.45
N VAL A 145 -1.30 -33.95 -22.09
CA VAL A 145 -2.33 -34.97 -21.87
C VAL A 145 -2.88 -35.48 -23.20
N ASP A 146 -3.57 -36.61 -23.16
CA ASP A 146 -4.30 -37.13 -24.31
C ASP A 146 -5.57 -36.31 -24.58
N ARG A 147 -6.12 -36.43 -25.79
CA ARG A 147 -7.29 -35.64 -26.21
C ARG A 147 -8.59 -36.01 -25.50
N ASP A 148 -8.64 -37.20 -24.92
CA ASP A 148 -9.84 -37.75 -24.30
C ASP A 148 -9.84 -37.56 -22.77
N GLU A 149 -8.88 -36.83 -22.22
CA GLU A 149 -8.83 -36.50 -20.79
C GLU A 149 -10.05 -35.65 -20.39
N GLU A 150 -10.70 -36.04 -19.29
CA GLU A 150 -11.88 -35.34 -18.78
C GLU A 150 -11.52 -33.95 -18.22
N MET A 151 -12.41 -32.98 -18.44
CA MET A 151 -12.25 -31.65 -17.88
C MET A 151 -12.67 -31.62 -16.40
N ASN A 152 -11.91 -30.89 -15.58
CA ASN A 152 -12.16 -30.73 -14.15
C ASN A 152 -13.00 -29.46 -13.87
N TYR A 153 -13.93 -29.52 -12.90
CA TYR A 153 -14.85 -28.44 -12.51
C TYR A 153 -14.68 -27.95 -11.05
N GLU A 154 -13.66 -28.43 -10.33
CA GLU A 154 -13.43 -28.17 -8.89
C GLU A 154 -13.29 -26.68 -8.54
N ASN A 155 -12.73 -25.87 -9.44
CA ASN A 155 -12.44 -24.44 -9.16
C ASN A 155 -13.68 -23.54 -9.13
N THR A 156 -14.86 -24.06 -9.50
CA THR A 156 -16.05 -23.23 -9.77
C THR A 156 -16.44 -22.37 -8.57
N ALA A 157 -16.53 -22.95 -7.37
CA ALA A 157 -16.89 -22.19 -6.16
C ALA A 157 -15.82 -21.13 -5.83
N THR A 158 -14.55 -21.52 -5.83
CA THR A 158 -13.42 -20.64 -5.50
C THR A 158 -13.34 -19.43 -6.43
N VAL A 159 -13.48 -19.62 -7.74
CA VAL A 159 -13.40 -18.52 -8.71
C VAL A 159 -14.60 -17.58 -8.58
N ILE A 160 -15.81 -18.13 -8.35
CA ILE A 160 -17.00 -17.30 -8.08
C ILE A 160 -16.80 -16.45 -6.83
N ASP A 161 -16.28 -17.02 -5.75
CA ASP A 161 -16.04 -16.29 -4.50
C ASP A 161 -15.00 -15.18 -4.69
N ILE A 162 -13.88 -15.48 -5.38
CA ILE A 162 -12.86 -14.48 -5.71
C ILE A 162 -13.46 -13.34 -6.53
N GLU A 163 -14.19 -13.67 -7.60
CA GLU A 163 -14.82 -12.66 -8.47
C GLU A 163 -15.85 -11.82 -7.72
N ASN A 164 -16.66 -12.43 -6.86
CA ASN A 164 -17.66 -11.73 -6.04
C ASN A 164 -17.00 -10.78 -5.04
N ASN A 165 -15.95 -11.23 -4.35
CA ASN A 165 -15.14 -10.41 -3.45
C ASN A 165 -14.36 -9.30 -4.19
N SER A 166 -14.33 -9.34 -5.52
CA SER A 166 -13.70 -8.32 -6.36
C SER A 166 -14.70 -7.39 -7.04
N ARG A 167 -16.00 -7.51 -6.77
CA ARG A 167 -17.01 -6.59 -7.30
C ARG A 167 -17.08 -5.34 -6.44
N ASN A 168 -16.93 -4.17 -7.07
CA ASN A 168 -17.41 -2.93 -6.45
C ASN A 168 -18.93 -2.88 -6.64
N SER A 169 -19.67 -3.16 -5.57
CA SER A 169 -21.08 -2.83 -5.49
C SER A 169 -21.23 -1.44 -4.89
N ILE A 170 -22.15 -0.64 -5.44
CA ILE A 170 -22.56 0.62 -4.80
C ILE A 170 -23.08 0.32 -3.39
N ALA A 171 -23.82 -0.77 -3.21
CA ALA A 171 -24.29 -1.22 -1.90
C ALA A 171 -23.12 -1.43 -0.93
N TYR A 172 -22.13 -2.25 -1.28
CA TYR A 172 -20.95 -2.47 -0.42
C TYR A 172 -20.15 -1.20 -0.15
N THR A 173 -20.08 -0.28 -1.12
CA THR A 173 -19.39 1.00 -0.92
C THR A 173 -20.15 1.86 0.09
N LEU A 174 -21.47 1.95 -0.03
CA LEU A 174 -22.34 2.67 0.91
C LEU A 174 -22.31 2.03 2.30
N GLU A 175 -22.44 0.70 2.38
CA GLU A 175 -22.30 -0.06 3.62
C GLU A 175 -20.94 0.20 4.28
N GLY A 176 -19.85 0.20 3.49
CA GLY A 176 -18.51 0.52 3.99
C GLY A 176 -18.36 1.95 4.52
N VAL A 177 -19.00 2.93 3.87
CA VAL A 177 -19.05 4.33 4.35
C VAL A 177 -19.85 4.41 5.65
N ILE A 178 -21.03 3.80 5.70
CA ILE A 178 -21.91 3.77 6.88
C ILE A 178 -21.21 3.09 8.04
N ASP A 179 -20.56 1.95 7.81
CA ASP A 179 -19.81 1.23 8.83
C ASP A 179 -18.63 2.04 9.35
N PHE A 180 -17.84 2.66 8.46
CA PHE A 180 -16.73 3.53 8.84
C PHE A 180 -17.19 4.65 9.77
N ILE A 181 -18.27 5.35 9.42
CA ILE A 181 -18.76 6.52 10.14
C ILE A 181 -19.49 6.13 11.43
N ASN A 182 -20.42 5.18 11.36
CA ASN A 182 -21.38 4.93 12.45
C ASN A 182 -20.97 3.82 13.41
N ASN A 183 -20.13 2.87 12.98
CA ASN A 183 -19.73 1.73 13.80
C ASN A 183 -18.27 1.87 14.25
N ARG A 184 -17.34 2.04 13.30
CA ARG A 184 -15.90 2.05 13.60
C ARG A 184 -15.44 3.35 14.25
N HIS A 185 -15.98 4.49 13.82
CA HIS A 185 -15.56 5.83 14.27
C HIS A 185 -16.72 6.68 14.82
N LYS A 186 -17.69 6.02 15.47
CA LYS A 186 -18.94 6.63 15.96
C LYS A 186 -18.74 7.89 16.80
N ASP A 187 -17.70 7.91 17.63
CA ASP A 187 -17.44 8.98 18.60
C ASP A 187 -16.43 10.02 18.08
N MET A 188 -16.08 9.96 16.79
CA MET A 188 -15.12 10.87 16.16
C MET A 188 -15.79 11.80 15.15
N ALA A 189 -15.18 12.96 14.91
CA ALA A 189 -15.57 13.77 13.77
C ALA A 189 -15.13 13.04 12.49
N SER A 190 -16.07 12.75 11.61
CA SER A 190 -15.83 11.98 10.40
C SER A 190 -16.52 12.59 9.19
N GLY A 191 -16.08 12.17 8.01
CA GLY A 191 -16.64 12.60 6.74
C GLY A 191 -16.16 11.75 5.59
N TYR A 192 -16.78 11.94 4.43
CA TYR A 192 -16.38 11.29 3.20
C TYR A 192 -16.36 12.29 2.03
N LYS A 193 -15.57 11.99 1.00
CA LYS A 193 -15.58 12.71 -0.28
C LYS A 193 -15.43 11.71 -1.42
N VAL A 194 -16.28 11.87 -2.42
CA VAL A 194 -16.20 11.13 -3.68
C VAL A 194 -15.33 11.92 -4.66
N PHE A 195 -14.31 11.26 -5.22
CA PHE A 195 -13.44 11.83 -6.25
C PHE A 195 -13.65 11.10 -7.58
N LYS A 196 -13.83 11.88 -8.65
CA LYS A 196 -13.95 11.38 -10.03
C LYS A 196 -14.99 10.28 -10.22
N GLU A 197 -16.01 10.21 -9.36
CA GLU A 197 -17.04 9.15 -9.29
C GLU A 197 -16.51 7.73 -9.06
N LEU A 198 -15.19 7.57 -8.87
CA LEU A 198 -14.52 6.28 -8.80
C LEU A 198 -13.96 5.98 -7.41
N PHE A 199 -13.70 7.00 -6.60
CA PHE A 199 -13.00 6.87 -5.33
C PHE A 199 -13.81 7.44 -4.19
N VAL A 200 -13.96 6.67 -3.12
CA VAL A 200 -14.65 7.11 -1.91
C VAL A 200 -13.65 7.13 -0.77
N VAL A 201 -13.21 8.33 -0.41
CA VAL A 201 -12.30 8.54 0.72
C VAL A 201 -13.13 8.88 1.94
N CYS A 202 -12.99 8.08 3.00
CA CYS A 202 -13.50 8.37 4.33
C CYS A 202 -12.35 8.83 5.23
N TRP A 203 -12.66 9.73 6.16
CA TRP A 203 -11.73 10.15 7.21
C TRP A 203 -12.48 10.29 8.54
N ALA A 204 -11.79 10.01 9.64
CA ALA A 204 -12.26 10.22 11.00
C ALA A 204 -11.13 10.70 11.89
N GLY A 205 -11.45 11.50 12.91
CA GLY A 205 -10.50 11.90 13.94
C GLY A 205 -11.13 12.78 15.03
N ASN A 206 -10.40 12.93 16.13
CA ASN A 206 -10.78 13.82 17.22
C ASN A 206 -10.52 15.27 16.82
N LYS A 207 -11.59 16.00 16.52
CA LYS A 207 -11.54 17.40 16.07
C LYS A 207 -11.08 18.33 17.20
N LYS A 208 -10.14 19.21 16.86
CA LYS A 208 -9.63 20.29 17.72
C LYS A 208 -9.53 21.57 16.89
N VAL A 209 -9.92 22.71 17.46
CA VAL A 209 -9.80 24.02 16.79
C VAL A 209 -8.82 24.89 17.58
N VAL A 210 -7.77 25.36 16.91
CA VAL A 210 -6.74 26.22 17.50
C VAL A 210 -6.51 27.41 16.57
N ARG A 211 -6.72 28.63 17.08
CA ARG A 211 -6.53 29.89 16.31
C ARG A 211 -7.24 29.88 14.94
N GLY A 212 -8.47 29.38 14.90
CA GLY A 212 -9.30 29.31 13.68
C GLY A 212 -8.94 28.18 12.70
N LYS A 213 -7.88 27.40 12.96
CA LYS A 213 -7.52 26.21 12.17
C LYS A 213 -8.07 24.95 12.82
N THR A 214 -8.56 24.03 11.99
CA THR A 214 -9.07 22.73 12.44
C THR A 214 -7.97 21.68 12.30
N TYR A 215 -7.72 20.97 13.40
CA TYR A 215 -6.82 19.84 13.50
C TYR A 215 -7.60 18.60 13.92
N TYR A 216 -7.04 17.45 13.61
CA TYR A 216 -7.57 16.15 14.00
C TYR A 216 -6.46 15.32 14.62
N SER A 217 -6.75 14.65 15.72
CA SER A 217 -5.86 13.63 16.32
C SER A 217 -6.51 12.25 16.27
N ARG A 218 -5.74 11.17 16.43
CA ARG A 218 -6.23 9.79 16.28
C ARG A 218 -6.94 9.58 14.93
N VAL A 219 -6.27 9.99 13.87
CA VAL A 219 -6.86 10.05 12.54
C VAL A 219 -6.78 8.71 11.82
N ASP A 220 -7.88 8.33 11.18
CA ASP A 220 -7.97 7.20 10.27
C ASP A 220 -8.53 7.68 8.92
N ILE A 221 -7.86 7.34 7.82
CA ILE A 221 -8.25 7.75 6.46
C ILE A 221 -8.18 6.52 5.55
N GLU A 222 -9.29 6.21 4.89
CA GLU A 222 -9.45 5.00 4.10
C GLU A 222 -10.05 5.29 2.72
N LEU A 223 -9.57 4.57 1.71
CA LEU A 223 -10.18 4.48 0.39
C LEU A 223 -11.10 3.25 0.38
N ILE A 224 -12.39 3.48 0.63
CA ILE A 224 -13.39 2.44 0.91
C ILE A 224 -13.52 1.45 -0.25
N ASN A 225 -13.60 1.98 -1.48
CA ASN A 225 -13.79 1.19 -2.69
C ASN A 225 -12.57 0.32 -3.08
N GLU A 226 -11.41 0.53 -2.46
CA GLU A 226 -10.23 -0.33 -2.63
C GLU A 226 -9.82 -1.06 -1.34
N GLN A 227 -10.53 -0.82 -0.22
CA GLN A 227 -10.22 -1.35 1.11
C GLN A 227 -8.78 -1.03 1.54
N VAL A 228 -8.30 0.17 1.22
CA VAL A 228 -6.93 0.62 1.54
C VAL A 228 -6.97 1.68 2.63
N LYS A 229 -6.15 1.50 3.67
CA LYS A 229 -5.85 2.54 4.65
C LYS A 229 -4.80 3.50 4.07
N LEU A 230 -5.22 4.73 3.80
CA LEU A 230 -4.39 5.77 3.20
C LEU A 230 -3.50 6.45 4.25
N PHE A 231 -4.02 6.63 5.47
CA PHE A 231 -3.28 7.23 6.58
C PHE A 231 -3.85 6.79 7.91
N TYR A 232 -2.97 6.61 8.89
CA TYR A 232 -3.35 6.37 10.29
C TYR A 232 -2.32 7.00 11.22
N SER A 233 -2.79 7.78 12.19
CA SER A 233 -1.95 8.29 13.26
C SER A 233 -2.70 8.36 14.59
N THR A 234 -2.11 7.83 15.65
CA THR A 234 -2.66 7.87 17.01
C THR A 234 -2.30 9.12 17.79
N LEU A 235 -1.19 9.77 17.45
CA LEU A 235 -0.54 10.78 18.29
C LEU A 235 -0.40 12.13 17.59
N ASP A 236 -0.31 12.13 16.26
CA ASP A 236 -0.08 13.37 15.52
C ASP A 236 -1.36 14.14 15.32
N GLU A 237 -1.19 15.45 15.22
CA GLU A 237 -2.25 16.36 14.87
C GLU A 237 -2.14 16.64 13.38
N VAL A 238 -3.23 16.42 12.65
CA VAL A 238 -3.23 16.56 11.20
C VAL A 238 -4.28 17.56 10.76
N GLN A 239 -3.96 18.28 9.69
CA GLN A 239 -4.93 19.08 8.95
C GLN A 239 -5.32 18.31 7.68
N ILE A 240 -6.62 18.21 7.45
CA ILE A 240 -7.19 17.57 6.27
C ILE A 240 -7.75 18.67 5.36
N GLU A 241 -7.35 18.66 4.10
CA GLU A 241 -7.81 19.58 3.06
C GLU A 241 -8.14 18.79 1.80
N TYR A 242 -9.19 19.17 1.08
CA TYR A 242 -9.50 18.54 -0.20
C TYR A 242 -10.23 19.48 -1.13
N ASN A 243 -10.10 19.21 -2.43
CA ASN A 243 -10.89 19.83 -3.50
C ASN A 243 -11.54 18.70 -4.34
N ASP A 244 -11.86 18.95 -5.62
CA ASP A 244 -12.52 17.95 -6.47
C ASP A 244 -11.60 16.87 -7.04
N SER A 245 -10.28 17.06 -6.99
CA SER A 245 -9.29 16.10 -7.53
C SER A 245 -8.22 15.68 -6.52
N THR A 246 -8.08 16.38 -5.40
CA THR A 246 -6.96 16.19 -4.48
C THR A 246 -7.44 16.10 -3.05
N PHE A 247 -6.90 15.13 -2.31
CA PHE A 247 -7.01 15.00 -0.86
C PHE A 247 -5.63 15.15 -0.23
N SER A 248 -5.47 16.11 0.68
CA SER A 248 -4.20 16.46 1.31
C SER A 248 -4.26 16.30 2.82
N ILE A 249 -3.19 15.74 3.38
CA ILE A 249 -3.01 15.49 4.81
C ILE A 249 -1.71 16.20 5.18
N THR A 250 -1.79 17.18 6.09
CA THR A 250 -0.60 17.84 6.63
C THR A 250 -0.43 17.43 8.08
N GLU A 251 0.63 16.68 8.37
CA GLU A 251 1.00 16.26 9.72
C GLU A 251 1.68 17.41 10.47
N TYR A 252 1.35 17.60 11.74
CA TYR A 252 1.98 18.57 12.63
C TYR A 252 2.55 17.88 13.86
N VAL A 253 3.69 18.40 14.31
CA VAL A 253 4.34 17.98 15.56
C VAL A 253 4.38 19.10 16.57
N SER A 254 4.20 18.74 17.84
CA SER A 254 4.39 19.63 18.99
C SER A 254 5.80 19.43 19.54
N LEU A 255 6.60 20.50 19.57
CA LEU A 255 8.01 20.43 19.97
C LEU A 255 8.25 20.68 21.48
N GLY A 256 7.22 20.96 22.27
CA GLY A 256 7.29 20.91 23.74
C GLY A 256 8.14 21.99 24.43
N LEU A 257 8.84 22.87 23.70
CA LEU A 257 9.56 24.02 24.28
C LEU A 257 8.62 25.23 24.42
N ASN A 258 8.47 25.69 25.66
CA ASN A 258 7.77 26.90 26.11
C ASN A 258 6.29 27.09 25.80
N ASP A 259 5.68 26.33 24.87
CA ASP A 259 4.23 26.31 24.75
C ASP A 259 3.72 25.06 24.01
N LYS A 260 2.81 24.31 24.63
CA LYS A 260 2.15 23.13 24.04
C LYS A 260 1.21 23.47 22.87
N THR A 261 1.23 24.72 22.41
CA THR A 261 0.30 25.30 21.43
C THR A 261 0.95 25.54 20.07
N SER A 262 2.27 25.38 19.94
CA SER A 262 2.99 25.59 18.67
C SER A 262 3.03 24.30 17.85
N TYR A 263 2.21 24.27 16.80
CA TYR A 263 2.16 23.19 15.81
C TYR A 263 3.11 23.47 14.66
N TYR A 264 4.11 22.63 14.47
CA TYR A 264 5.07 22.73 13.38
C TYR A 264 4.69 21.74 12.27
N PRO A 265 4.48 22.20 11.01
CA PRO A 265 4.15 21.30 9.92
C PRO A 265 5.34 20.36 9.66
N LEU A 266 5.10 19.06 9.68
CA LEU A 266 6.13 18.03 9.50
C LEU A 266 6.18 17.56 8.06
N GLU A 267 5.09 17.00 7.56
CA GLU A 267 5.01 16.36 6.24
C GLU A 267 3.62 16.57 5.67
N LYS A 268 3.54 16.83 4.37
CA LYS A 268 2.30 16.91 3.60
C LYS A 268 2.23 15.77 2.61
N VAL A 269 1.21 14.93 2.75
CA VAL A 269 0.85 13.90 1.78
C VAL A 269 -0.30 14.42 0.93
N SER A 270 -0.16 14.38 -0.40
CA SER A 270 -1.21 14.77 -1.34
C SER A 270 -1.57 13.59 -2.24
N ILE A 271 -2.85 13.29 -2.31
CA ILE A 271 -3.43 12.20 -3.09
C ILE A 271 -4.20 12.81 -4.24
N ASN A 272 -3.71 12.61 -5.47
CA ASN A 272 -4.28 13.18 -6.69
C ASN A 272 -5.04 12.10 -7.47
N PHE A 273 -6.35 12.27 -7.63
CA PHE A 273 -7.27 11.34 -8.29
C PHE A 273 -7.53 11.71 -9.76
N GLN A 274 -7.53 10.72 -10.65
CA GLN A 274 -7.71 10.87 -12.09
C GLN A 274 -8.97 10.14 -12.59
N GLU A 275 -9.49 10.58 -13.72
CA GLU A 275 -10.74 10.05 -14.33
C GLU A 275 -10.58 8.66 -14.92
N ASN A 276 -9.34 8.25 -15.25
CA ASN A 276 -9.02 6.90 -15.69
C ASN A 276 -8.93 5.89 -14.53
N GLY A 277 -9.39 6.26 -13.33
CA GLY A 277 -9.31 5.43 -12.14
C GLY A 277 -7.89 5.27 -11.59
N TYR A 278 -6.90 6.07 -12.01
CA TYR A 278 -5.58 6.14 -11.36
C TYR A 278 -5.57 7.20 -10.25
N TYR A 279 -4.74 6.99 -9.23
CA TYR A 279 -4.39 8.03 -8.27
C TYR A 279 -2.91 7.98 -7.94
N LYS A 280 -2.33 9.14 -7.61
CA LYS A 280 -0.93 9.28 -7.21
C LYS A 280 -0.84 9.85 -5.82
N MET A 281 0.04 9.29 -4.99
CA MET A 281 0.41 9.85 -3.70
C MET A 281 1.78 10.50 -3.83
N ASP A 282 1.87 11.76 -3.39
CA ASP A 282 3.11 12.50 -3.31
C ASP A 282 3.29 12.96 -1.85
N SER A 283 4.50 12.82 -1.33
CA SER A 283 4.84 13.30 0.02
C SER A 283 5.89 14.40 -0.05
N THR A 284 5.79 15.40 0.83
CA THR A 284 6.72 16.52 0.92
C THR A 284 6.99 16.85 2.38
N LEU A 285 8.25 16.82 2.79
CA LEU A 285 8.65 17.28 4.12
C LEU A 285 8.53 18.81 4.20
N LEU A 286 7.75 19.30 5.17
CA LEU A 286 7.53 20.73 5.42
C LEU A 286 8.28 21.23 6.66
N PHE A 287 8.94 20.34 7.40
CA PHE A 287 9.50 20.66 8.70
C PHE A 287 10.70 21.60 8.61
N ASP A 288 10.48 22.81 9.09
CA ASP A 288 11.53 23.79 9.37
C ASP A 288 11.73 23.92 10.89
N PRO A 289 12.89 23.51 11.43
CA PRO A 289 13.10 23.47 12.86
C PRO A 289 13.23 24.88 13.46
N PRO A 290 12.53 25.19 14.56
CA PRO A 290 12.65 26.49 15.21
C PRO A 290 14.07 26.76 15.69
N GLN A 291 14.52 28.00 15.48
CA GLN A 291 15.81 28.50 15.94
C GLN A 291 15.65 29.24 17.26
N TYR A 292 16.49 28.89 18.24
CA TYR A 292 16.47 29.46 19.58
C TYR A 292 17.78 30.18 19.92
N ASN A 293 17.71 31.03 20.95
CA ASN A 293 18.92 31.67 21.46
C ASN A 293 19.91 30.63 22.00
N ARG A 294 21.17 30.70 21.52
CA ARG A 294 22.22 29.73 21.86
C ARG A 294 22.47 29.61 23.37
N LYS A 295 22.41 30.70 24.14
CA LYS A 295 22.58 30.66 25.61
C LYS A 295 21.47 29.84 26.27
N MET A 296 20.22 30.07 25.87
CA MET A 296 19.07 29.28 26.34
C MET A 296 19.25 27.80 25.99
N MET A 297 19.67 27.50 24.76
CA MET A 297 19.91 26.11 24.34
C MET A 297 21.02 25.42 25.13
N HIS A 298 22.11 26.12 25.49
CA HIS A 298 23.15 25.56 26.37
C HIS A 298 22.58 25.21 27.76
N HIS A 299 21.77 26.08 28.36
CA HIS A 299 21.14 25.79 29.65
C HIS A 299 20.22 24.57 29.57
N ILE A 300 19.39 24.52 28.53
CA ILE A 300 18.48 23.41 28.27
C ILE A 300 19.25 22.10 28.05
N TYR A 301 20.29 22.11 27.22
CA TYR A 301 21.12 20.95 26.94
C TYR A 301 21.77 20.42 28.22
N ASN A 302 22.40 21.30 29.01
CA ASN A 302 23.05 20.91 30.26
C ASN A 302 22.07 20.35 31.30
N ALA A 303 20.86 20.92 31.39
CA ALA A 303 19.81 20.39 32.27
C ALA A 303 19.40 18.97 31.88
N ASN A 304 19.26 18.68 30.58
CA ASN A 304 18.95 17.34 30.08
C ASN A 304 20.10 16.34 30.33
N LEU A 305 21.36 16.77 30.19
CA LEU A 305 22.51 15.92 30.55
C LEU A 305 22.55 15.59 32.03
N ALA A 306 22.25 16.56 32.91
CA ALA A 306 22.15 16.32 34.34
C ALA A 306 21.05 15.31 34.68
N LEU A 307 19.91 15.39 33.99
CA LEU A 307 18.80 14.45 34.14
C LEU A 307 19.18 13.03 33.69
N ILE A 308 19.83 12.89 32.54
CA ILE A 308 20.36 11.59 32.06
C ILE A 308 21.34 11.00 33.08
N ASN A 309 22.23 11.82 33.64
CA ASN A 309 23.19 11.37 34.64
C ASN A 309 22.52 10.89 35.93
N LYS A 310 21.43 11.54 36.38
CA LYS A 310 20.64 11.08 37.53
C LYS A 310 19.99 9.73 37.26
N LEU A 311 19.41 9.54 36.06
CA LEU A 311 18.83 8.27 35.65
C LEU A 311 19.87 7.13 35.61
N ASN A 312 21.05 7.39 35.05
CA ASN A 312 22.15 6.42 35.02
C ASN A 312 22.58 5.99 36.43
N LYS A 313 22.54 6.91 37.40
CA LYS A 313 22.89 6.65 38.80
C LYS A 313 21.74 6.01 39.60
N GLY A 314 20.56 5.81 39.00
CA GLY A 314 19.38 5.30 39.70
C GLY A 314 18.85 6.26 40.79
N THR A 315 19.17 7.56 40.70
CA THR A 315 18.72 8.55 41.68
C THR A 315 17.24 8.86 41.46
N SER A 316 16.46 8.96 42.53
CA SER A 316 15.05 9.35 42.45
C SER A 316 14.89 10.77 41.89
N LEU A 317 13.96 10.93 40.97
CA LEU A 317 13.63 12.22 40.36
C LEU A 317 12.58 12.95 41.19
N SER A 318 12.68 14.27 41.27
CA SER A 318 11.60 15.11 41.79
C SER A 318 10.42 15.16 40.80
N GLU A 319 9.23 15.54 41.27
CA GLU A 319 8.05 15.69 40.39
C GLU A 319 8.27 16.64 39.21
N ARG A 320 9.13 17.65 39.40
CA ARG A 320 9.53 18.57 38.33
C ARG A 320 10.42 17.86 37.31
N GLU A 321 11.40 17.09 37.77
CA GLU A 321 12.29 16.33 36.89
C GLU A 321 11.56 15.22 36.14
N GLU A 322 10.52 14.64 36.73
CA GLU A 322 9.61 13.72 36.04
C GLU A 322 8.86 14.42 34.89
N LYS A 323 8.41 15.66 35.09
CA LYS A 323 7.84 16.48 34.01
C LYS A 323 8.87 16.78 32.92
N ASP A 324 10.08 17.13 33.31
CA ASP A 324 11.16 17.43 32.38
C ASP A 324 11.59 16.18 31.60
N LEU A 325 11.60 15.01 32.23
CA LEU A 325 11.91 13.72 31.62
C LEU A 325 10.98 13.38 30.45
N ARG A 326 9.68 13.70 30.59
CA ARG A 326 8.71 13.51 29.51
C ARG A 326 9.01 14.32 28.26
N ASN A 327 9.60 15.51 28.43
CA ASN A 327 9.94 16.43 27.35
C ASN A 327 11.40 16.29 26.87
N MET A 328 12.25 15.61 27.64
CA MET A 328 13.69 15.46 27.37
C MET A 328 13.98 14.98 25.95
N PRO A 329 13.27 13.98 25.38
CA PRO A 329 13.53 13.56 24.01
C PRO A 329 13.32 14.63 22.94
N HIS A 330 12.19 15.35 23.01
CA HIS A 330 11.89 16.47 22.11
C HIS A 330 12.88 17.61 22.30
N THR A 331 13.31 17.83 23.54
CA THR A 331 14.25 18.89 23.88
C THR A 331 15.65 18.61 23.34
N LEU A 332 16.16 17.39 23.49
CA LEU A 332 17.44 16.97 22.91
C LEU A 332 17.40 16.95 21.38
N MET A 333 16.27 16.55 20.79
CA MET A 333 16.06 16.68 19.35
C MET A 333 16.20 18.13 18.91
N ILE A 334 15.60 19.09 19.62
CA ILE A 334 15.71 20.51 19.27
C ILE A 334 17.13 21.03 19.48
N CYS A 335 17.84 20.60 20.54
CA CYS A 335 19.27 20.90 20.70
C CYS A 335 20.07 20.47 19.47
N TYR A 336 19.86 19.23 19.01
CA TYR A 336 20.51 18.72 17.81
C TYR A 336 20.20 19.58 16.58
N LEU A 337 18.92 19.92 16.38
CA LEU A 337 18.47 20.77 15.28
C LEU A 337 18.97 22.24 15.36
N ASN A 338 19.48 22.65 16.53
CA ASN A 338 20.07 23.97 16.79
C ASN A 338 21.61 23.91 16.92
N GLY A 339 22.26 22.87 16.37
CA GLY A 339 23.72 22.77 16.25
C GLY A 339 24.45 22.19 17.47
N PHE A 340 23.74 21.48 18.35
CA PHE A 340 24.34 20.68 19.42
C PHE A 340 24.45 19.23 18.95
N ASP A 341 25.45 18.94 18.12
CA ASP A 341 25.56 17.66 17.39
C ASP A 341 25.51 16.43 18.32
N ASP A 342 26.19 16.51 19.47
CA ASP A 342 26.20 15.45 20.49
C ASP A 342 24.81 15.10 21.05
N ALA A 343 23.84 16.02 20.98
CA ALA A 343 22.52 15.81 21.58
C ALA A 343 21.77 14.62 20.97
N HIS A 344 22.00 14.33 19.68
CA HIS A 344 21.41 13.16 19.03
C HIS A 344 21.99 11.84 19.58
N GLU A 345 23.30 11.77 19.77
CA GLU A 345 23.95 10.59 20.36
C GLU A 345 23.52 10.36 21.80
N ARG A 346 23.43 11.46 22.59
CA ARG A 346 22.94 11.43 23.97
C ARG A 346 21.50 10.94 24.04
N LEU A 347 20.65 11.37 23.11
CA LEU A 347 19.28 10.91 23.00
C LEU A 347 19.21 9.40 22.72
N ILE A 348 20.00 8.91 21.75
CA ILE A 348 20.08 7.46 21.44
C ILE A 348 20.55 6.67 22.65
N ALA A 349 21.61 7.13 23.33
CA ALA A 349 22.15 6.46 24.51
C ALA A 349 21.12 6.35 25.64
N ALA A 350 20.28 7.38 25.83
CA ALA A 350 19.24 7.39 26.86
C ALA A 350 18.09 6.40 26.61
N LYS A 351 17.97 5.80 25.41
CA LYS A 351 16.86 4.89 25.04
C LYS A 351 16.57 3.80 26.07
N HIS A 352 17.59 3.14 26.57
CA HIS A 352 17.43 2.01 27.49
C HIS A 352 16.89 2.48 28.86
N LEU A 353 17.36 3.63 29.35
CA LEU A 353 16.88 4.27 30.57
C LEU A 353 15.41 4.65 30.45
N LEU A 354 15.04 5.31 29.34
CA LEU A 354 13.67 5.73 29.07
C LEU A 354 12.72 4.53 28.96
N LYS A 355 13.18 3.44 28.34
CA LYS A 355 12.39 2.20 28.20
C LYS A 355 12.18 1.51 29.55
N ALA A 356 13.19 1.52 30.42
CA ALA A 356 13.15 0.90 31.74
C ALA A 356 12.31 1.72 32.75
N HIS A 357 12.17 3.03 32.54
CA HIS A 357 11.43 3.92 33.42
C HIS A 357 9.96 3.48 33.64
N PRO A 358 9.39 3.64 34.86
CA PRO A 358 7.99 3.30 35.12
C PRO A 358 7.01 4.12 34.27
N ASP A 359 7.21 5.43 34.18
CA ASP A 359 6.44 6.30 33.28
C ASP A 359 6.86 6.09 31.82
N LYS A 360 5.99 5.42 31.05
CA LYS A 360 6.25 5.11 29.63
C LYS A 360 6.10 6.31 28.70
N SER A 361 5.55 7.44 29.16
CA SER A 361 5.36 8.62 28.32
C SER A 361 6.68 9.18 27.78
N ALA A 362 7.75 9.16 28.58
CA ALA A 362 9.08 9.58 28.12
C ALA A 362 9.62 8.68 26.99
N TYR A 363 9.34 7.38 27.04
CA TYR A 363 9.69 6.46 25.95
C TYR A 363 8.84 6.67 24.69
N VAL A 364 7.58 7.10 24.84
CA VAL A 364 6.73 7.50 23.71
C VAL A 364 7.31 8.76 23.04
N SER A 365 7.62 9.81 23.82
CA SER A 365 8.28 11.02 23.33
C SER A 365 9.60 10.71 22.61
N PHE A 366 10.38 9.74 23.10
CA PHE A 366 11.59 9.26 22.41
C PHE A 366 11.29 8.69 21.02
N LYS A 367 10.26 7.85 20.89
CA LYS A 367 9.89 7.27 19.60
C LYS A 367 9.44 8.34 18.60
N GLU A 368 8.70 9.34 19.07
CA GLU A 368 8.26 10.50 18.27
C GLU A 368 9.44 11.36 17.81
N ALA A 369 10.30 11.80 18.73
CA ALA A 369 11.47 12.61 18.41
C ALA A 369 12.39 11.91 17.39
N MET A 370 12.67 10.63 17.61
CA MET A 370 13.47 9.84 16.66
C MET A 370 12.77 9.65 15.30
N ARG A 371 11.43 9.66 15.24
CA ARG A 371 10.69 9.58 13.97
C ARG A 371 10.86 10.86 13.16
N VAL A 372 10.75 12.03 13.81
CA VAL A 372 10.99 13.33 13.15
C VAL A 372 12.41 13.38 12.58
N LEU A 373 13.42 13.03 13.37
CA LEU A 373 14.81 13.00 12.91
C LEU A 373 15.05 12.04 11.74
N ARG A 374 14.41 10.86 11.75
CA ARG A 374 14.46 9.94 10.60
C ARG A 374 13.86 10.55 9.34
N LYS A 375 12.66 11.15 9.42
CA LYS A 375 12.01 11.80 8.27
C LYS A 375 12.87 12.92 7.68
N MET A 376 13.53 13.71 8.54
CA MET A 376 14.47 14.74 8.09
C MET A 376 15.71 14.18 7.39
N LYS A 377 16.25 13.04 7.86
CA LYS A 377 17.42 12.41 7.25
C LYS A 377 17.13 11.90 5.84
N TYR A 378 16.02 11.17 5.65
CA TYR A 378 15.69 10.58 4.35
C TYR A 378 15.45 11.63 3.26
N ASN A 379 14.89 12.79 3.61
CA ASN A 379 14.65 13.88 2.65
C ASN A 379 15.90 14.74 2.34
N LYS A 380 17.02 14.57 3.04
CA LYS A 380 18.30 15.23 2.70
C LYS A 380 19.15 14.42 1.72
N THR A 381 18.72 13.20 1.41
CA THR A 381 19.43 12.24 0.56
C THR A 381 18.96 12.21 -0.90
N ASP A 382 18.01 13.09 -1.24
CA ASP A 382 17.66 13.47 -2.63
C ASP A 382 18.16 14.91 -2.86
#